data_AF-A0A5Q0SKH5-F1
#
_entry.id   AF-A0A5Q0SKH5-F1
#
_cell.length_a   1.000
_cell.length_b   1.000
_cell.length_c   1.000
_cell.angle_alpha   90.00
_cell.angle_beta   90.00
_cell.angle_gamma   90.00
#
_symmetry.space_group_name_H-M   'P 1'
#
loop_
_entity.id
_entity.type
_entity.pdbx_description
1 polymer ?
#
loop_
_entity_poly.entity_id
_entity_poly.type
_entity_poly.pdbx_seq_one_letter_code
_entity_poly.pdbx_strand_id
1 'polypeptide(L)'
;MELKDECGCIINRRYASDFLMKRLFSYRKKVNAEKLGYFRIDNSRWFALYRAKDGKIYYESSECPLLIITLEALCEGYMENDGKIDRHTFMEKLSKIKGFTINQIVNDVVDKFINGVNNG
;
A
#
# COMPACT_ATOMS: atom_id res chain seq x y z
N MET A 1 -1.05 -12.93 7.76
CA MET A 1 0.30 -12.99 8.40
C MET A 1 0.57 -11.72 9.21
N GLU A 2 1.14 -11.79 10.41
CA GLU A 2 1.43 -10.59 11.25
C GLU A 2 2.66 -9.83 10.76
N LEU A 3 2.57 -8.49 10.66
CA LEU A 3 3.73 -7.64 10.38
C LEU A 3 4.60 -7.49 11.61
N LYS A 4 5.89 -7.80 11.48
CA LYS A 4 6.90 -7.61 12.52
C LYS A 4 7.93 -6.58 12.09
N ASP A 5 8.43 -5.80 13.05
CA ASP A 5 9.55 -4.89 12.81
C ASP A 5 10.90 -5.63 12.84
N GLU A 6 11.99 -4.86 12.74
CA GLU A 6 13.36 -5.39 12.70
C GLU A 6 13.80 -6.04 14.02
N CYS A 7 13.14 -5.74 15.14
CA CYS A 7 13.39 -6.40 16.42
C CYS A 7 12.37 -7.52 16.75
N GLY A 8 11.43 -7.79 15.84
CA GLY A 8 10.44 -8.87 15.96
C GLY A 8 9.13 -8.47 16.64
N CYS A 9 8.93 -7.19 16.96
CA CYS A 9 7.70 -6.67 17.57
C CYS A 9 6.58 -6.59 16.55
N ILE A 10 5.36 -6.95 16.96
CA ILE A 10 4.15 -6.83 16.13
C ILE A 10 3.90 -5.34 15.86
N ILE A 11 3.85 -4.98 14.58
CA ILE A 11 3.52 -3.64 14.12
C ILE A 11 2.00 -3.51 14.08
N ASN A 12 1.47 -2.54 14.82
CA ASN A 12 0.06 -2.18 14.78
C ASN A 12 -0.09 -0.69 14.43
N ARG A 13 -0.33 -0.39 13.16
CA ARG A 13 -0.48 0.99 12.66
C ARG A 13 -1.94 1.40 12.71
N ARG A 14 -2.26 2.40 13.53
CA ARG A 14 -3.64 2.86 13.77
C ARG A 14 -3.87 4.30 13.34
N TYR A 15 -2.84 5.13 13.37
CA TYR A 15 -2.90 6.54 13.03
C TYR A 15 -2.24 6.80 11.68
N ALA A 16 -2.72 7.80 10.94
CA ALA A 16 -2.12 8.24 9.69
C ALA A 16 -0.61 8.51 9.80
N SER A 17 -0.16 9.05 10.95
CA SER A 17 1.25 9.29 11.25
C SER A 17 2.10 8.03 11.25
N ASP A 18 1.54 6.88 11.68
CA ASP A 18 2.30 5.63 11.81
C ASP A 18 2.79 5.15 10.43
N PHE A 19 1.95 5.32 9.41
CA PHE A 19 2.26 4.98 8.02
C PHE A 19 3.30 5.93 7.40
N LEU A 20 3.38 7.18 7.86
CA LEU A 20 4.35 8.16 7.39
C LEU A 20 5.71 8.00 8.09
N MET A 21 5.71 7.65 9.38
CA MET A 21 6.93 7.44 10.17
C MET A 21 7.75 6.25 9.65
N LYS A 22 7.09 5.16 9.27
CA LYS A 22 7.77 3.97 8.73
C LYS A 22 7.02 3.39 7.53
N ARG A 23 7.65 3.52 6.37
CA ARG A 23 7.20 2.94 5.10
C ARG A 23 7.77 1.53 4.94
N LEU A 24 6.97 0.51 5.26
CA LEU A 24 7.38 -0.90 5.25
C LEU A 24 7.38 -1.48 3.83
N PHE A 25 6.55 -0.92 2.96
CA PHE A 25 6.28 -1.43 1.61
C PHE A 25 6.87 -0.57 0.52
N SER A 26 7.57 0.51 0.89
CA SER A 26 8.35 1.30 -0.05
C SER A 26 9.41 0.43 -0.74
N TYR A 27 9.35 0.38 -2.07
CA TYR A 27 10.24 -0.39 -2.91
C TYR A 27 11.67 0.15 -2.79
N ARG A 28 12.59 -0.75 -2.46
CA ARG A 28 14.03 -0.50 -2.50
C ARG A 28 14.61 -1.45 -3.54
N LYS A 29 15.56 -1.00 -4.38
CA LYS A 29 16.17 -1.83 -5.45
C LYS A 29 16.66 -3.22 -5.00
N LYS A 30 16.96 -3.39 -3.71
CA LYS A 30 17.40 -4.66 -3.10
C LYS A 30 16.29 -5.73 -2.99
N VAL A 31 15.03 -5.37 -3.19
CA VAL A 31 13.87 -6.29 -3.01
C VAL A 31 13.76 -7.32 -4.15
N ASN A 32 14.45 -7.14 -5.28
CA ASN A 32 14.42 -8.05 -6.43
C ASN A 32 12.98 -8.44 -6.84
N ALA A 33 12.16 -7.42 -7.12
CA ALA A 33 10.75 -7.56 -7.45
C ALA A 33 10.48 -7.23 -8.93
N GLU A 34 9.50 -7.91 -9.50
CA GLU A 34 8.99 -7.65 -10.83
C GLU A 34 8.05 -6.46 -10.81
N LYS A 35 8.16 -5.55 -11.79
CA LYS A 35 7.29 -4.39 -11.88
C LYS A 35 5.94 -4.79 -12.47
N LEU A 36 4.87 -4.59 -11.71
CA LEU A 36 3.50 -4.88 -12.12
C LEU A 36 2.90 -3.76 -12.97
N GLY A 37 3.25 -2.51 -12.67
CA GLY A 37 2.70 -1.38 -13.41
C GLY A 37 3.13 -0.02 -12.89
N TYR A 38 2.80 1.00 -13.67
CA TYR A 38 2.94 2.41 -13.31
C TYR A 38 1.59 3.10 -13.50
N PHE A 39 1.17 3.83 -12.48
CA PHE A 39 -0.17 4.39 -12.36
C PHE A 39 -0.06 5.87 -12.04
N ARG A 40 -0.64 6.68 -12.92
CA ARG A 40 -0.78 8.12 -12.70
C ARG A 40 -2.18 8.42 -12.16
N ILE A 41 -2.25 9.19 -11.09
CA ILE A 41 -3.51 9.72 -10.54
C ILE A 41 -3.80 11.06 -11.20
N ASP A 42 -2.81 11.96 -11.18
CA ASP A 42 -2.87 13.26 -11.83
C ASP A 42 -1.45 13.75 -12.20
N ASN A 43 -1.31 15.05 -12.43
CA ASN A 43 -0.05 15.66 -12.86
C ASN A 43 1.10 15.45 -11.86
N SER A 44 0.83 15.43 -10.55
CA SER A 44 1.85 15.36 -9.50
C SER A 44 1.87 14.03 -8.74
N ARG A 45 0.77 13.27 -8.77
CA ARG A 45 0.59 12.03 -8.01
C ARG A 45 0.69 10.81 -8.90
N TRP A 46 1.64 9.95 -8.57
CA TRP A 46 1.89 8.70 -9.29
C TRP A 46 2.43 7.63 -8.35
N PHE A 47 2.23 6.36 -8.73
CA PHE A 47 2.86 5.23 -8.07
C PHE A 47 3.16 4.10 -9.05
N ALA A 48 4.12 3.26 -8.71
CA ALA A 48 4.39 2.00 -9.37
C ALA A 48 4.26 0.87 -8.37
N LEU A 49 3.83 -0.30 -8.84
CA LEU A 49 3.71 -1.51 -8.03
C LEU A 49 4.72 -2.55 -8.48
N TYR A 50 5.20 -3.32 -7.51
CA TYR A 50 6.18 -4.38 -7.72
C TYR A 50 5.78 -5.62 -6.91
N ARG A 51 5.94 -6.81 -7.48
CA ARG A 51 5.73 -8.09 -6.79
C ARG A 51 7.06 -8.76 -6.54
N ALA A 52 7.39 -8.96 -5.27
CA ALA A 52 8.57 -9.73 -4.88
C ALA A 52 8.32 -11.23 -5.04
N LYS A 53 9.40 -12.02 -5.06
CA LYS A 53 9.32 -13.48 -5.20
C LYS A 53 8.56 -14.17 -4.05
N ASP A 54 8.49 -13.53 -2.88
CA ASP A 54 7.73 -14.00 -1.72
C ASP A 54 6.22 -13.64 -1.80
N GLY A 55 5.78 -13.07 -2.92
CA GLY A 55 4.39 -12.70 -3.18
C GLY A 55 3.98 -11.34 -2.61
N LYS A 56 4.85 -10.66 -1.87
CA LYS A 56 4.53 -9.34 -1.30
C LYS A 56 4.50 -8.25 -2.38
N ILE A 57 3.62 -7.29 -2.18
CA ILE A 57 3.50 -6.09 -3.02
C ILE A 57 4.28 -4.95 -2.38
N TYR A 58 5.15 -4.34 -3.18
CA TYR A 58 5.90 -3.14 -2.85
C TYR A 58 5.48 -2.01 -3.78
N TYR A 59 5.68 -0.77 -3.35
CA TYR A 59 5.34 0.39 -4.15
C TYR A 59 6.47 1.42 -4.21
N GLU A 60 6.52 2.16 -5.31
CA GLU A 60 7.25 3.41 -5.42
C GLU A 60 6.24 4.52 -5.71
N SER A 61 6.40 5.73 -5.18
CA SER A 61 5.41 6.79 -5.39
C SER A 61 6.00 8.18 -5.34
N SER A 62 5.24 9.17 -5.84
CA SER A 62 5.41 10.58 -5.48
C SER A 62 5.28 10.79 -3.96
N GLU A 63 5.89 11.85 -3.43
CA GLU A 63 5.91 12.21 -2.00
C GLU A 63 4.60 12.89 -1.53
N CYS A 64 3.45 12.28 -1.83
CA CYS A 64 2.15 12.73 -1.33
C CYS A 64 1.74 11.90 -0.11
N PRO A 65 1.51 12.51 1.08
CA PRO A 65 1.16 11.76 2.30
C PRO A 65 -0.08 10.88 2.14
N LEU A 66 -1.13 11.40 1.49
CA LEU A 66 -2.37 10.66 1.24
C LEU A 66 -2.10 9.39 0.43
N LEU A 67 -1.27 9.49 -0.61
CA LEU A 67 -0.90 8.38 -1.46
C LEU A 67 -0.06 7.34 -0.70
N ILE A 68 0.92 7.80 0.07
CA ILE A 68 1.79 6.94 0.89
C ILE A 68 0.97 6.15 1.92
N ILE A 69 0.10 6.82 2.67
CA ILE A 69 -0.76 6.17 3.67
C ILE A 69 -1.66 5.13 3.01
N THR A 70 -2.27 5.50 1.86
CA THR A 70 -3.15 4.59 1.12
C THR A 70 -2.38 3.34 0.67
N LEU A 71 -1.24 3.51 0.00
CA LEU A 71 -0.46 2.39 -0.53
C LEU A 71 0.10 1.48 0.57
N GLU A 72 0.61 2.05 1.67
CA GLU A 72 1.09 1.26 2.80
C GLU A 72 -0.04 0.43 3.43
N ALA A 73 -1.23 1.02 3.59
CA ALA A 73 -2.39 0.32 4.15
C ALA A 73 -2.92 -0.76 3.19
N LEU A 74 -2.86 -0.54 1.87
CA LEU A 74 -3.26 -1.53 0.87
C LEU A 74 -2.29 -2.71 0.79
N CYS A 75 -0.97 -2.46 0.79
CA CYS A 75 0.03 -3.53 0.85
C CYS A 75 -0.09 -4.35 2.15
N GLU A 76 -0.31 -3.67 3.28
CA GLU A 76 -0.59 -4.32 4.56
C GLU A 76 -1.86 -5.17 4.49
N GLY A 77 -2.97 -4.61 3.99
CA GLY A 77 -4.22 -5.33 3.84
C GLY A 77 -4.11 -6.53 2.89
N TYR A 78 -3.32 -6.41 1.82
CA TYR A 78 -3.05 -7.52 0.90
C TYR A 78 -2.32 -8.67 1.62
N MET A 79 -1.33 -8.36 2.46
CA MET A 79 -0.60 -9.37 3.24
C MET A 79 -1.43 -9.98 4.38
N GLU A 80 -2.28 -9.18 5.02
CA GLU A 80 -3.17 -9.66 6.08
C GLU A 80 -4.21 -10.64 5.54
N ASN A 81 -4.66 -10.44 4.30
CA ASN A 81 -5.66 -11.25 3.61
C ASN A 81 -5.07 -12.35 2.71
N ASP A 82 -3.81 -12.75 2.94
CA ASP A 82 -3.11 -13.80 2.20
C ASP A 82 -3.17 -13.62 0.66
N GLY A 83 -3.01 -12.37 0.22
CA GLY A 83 -3.01 -11.98 -1.19
C GLY A 83 -4.39 -11.85 -1.84
N LYS A 84 -5.48 -12.03 -1.08
CA LYS A 84 -6.83 -11.79 -1.59
C LYS A 84 -7.10 -10.30 -1.74
N ILE A 85 -7.66 -9.94 -2.88
CA ILE A 85 -7.97 -8.56 -3.24
C ILE A 85 -9.48 -8.36 -3.21
N ASP A 86 -9.94 -7.60 -2.23
CA ASP A 86 -11.34 -7.20 -2.12
C ASP A 86 -11.41 -5.71 -1.81
N ARG A 87 -12.14 -4.99 -2.67
CA ARG A 87 -12.29 -3.54 -2.55
C ARG A 87 -12.97 -3.16 -1.23
N HIS A 88 -14.00 -3.90 -0.83
CA HIS A 88 -14.74 -3.60 0.39
C HIS A 88 -13.84 -3.71 1.62
N THR A 89 -13.09 -4.80 1.74
CA THR A 89 -12.11 -5.04 2.81
C THR A 89 -11.03 -3.96 2.86
N PHE A 90 -10.50 -3.54 1.71
CA PHE A 90 -9.51 -2.46 1.64
C PHE A 90 -10.09 -1.11 2.08
N MET A 91 -11.29 -0.77 1.63
CA MET A 91 -11.96 0.46 2.04
C MET A 91 -12.30 0.45 3.53
N GLU A 92 -12.72 -0.70 4.07
CA GLU A 92 -12.96 -0.87 5.50
C GLU A 92 -11.68 -0.63 6.31
N LYS A 93 -10.54 -1.20 5.88
CA LYS A 93 -9.23 -0.97 6.52
C LYS A 93 -8.85 0.51 6.52
N LEU A 94 -8.96 1.18 5.37
CA LEU A 94 -8.64 2.61 5.24
C LEU A 94 -9.52 3.48 6.15
N SER A 95 -10.82 3.14 6.28
CA SER A 95 -11.76 3.88 7.12
C SER A 95 -11.44 3.81 8.62
N LYS A 96 -10.72 2.78 9.05
CA LYS A 96 -10.31 2.58 10.45
C LYS A 96 -9.04 3.36 10.83
N ILE A 97 -8.33 3.95 9.85
CA ILE A 97 -7.12 4.73 10.11
C ILE A 97 -7.52 6.09 10.71
N LYS A 98 -7.10 6.32 11.95
CA LYS A 98 -7.37 7.58 12.66
C LYS A 98 -6.61 8.74 12.01
N GLY A 99 -7.32 9.83 11.75
CA GLY A 99 -6.76 11.03 11.11
C GLY A 99 -6.59 10.92 9.60
N PHE A 100 -7.14 9.87 8.97
CA PHE A 100 -7.15 9.70 7.52
C PHE A 100 -8.55 9.93 6.96
N THR A 101 -8.65 10.70 5.87
CA THR A 101 -9.93 10.99 5.22
C THR A 101 -9.98 10.32 3.86
N ILE A 102 -11.01 9.51 3.64
CA ILE A 102 -11.29 8.91 2.34
C ILE A 102 -11.89 9.97 1.42
N ASN A 103 -11.26 10.18 0.26
CA ASN A 103 -11.73 11.09 -0.77
C ASN A 103 -11.57 10.45 -2.17
N GLN A 104 -11.82 11.21 -3.23
CA GLN A 104 -11.74 10.68 -4.60
C GLN A 104 -10.35 10.13 -4.94
N ILE A 105 -9.27 10.79 -4.52
CA ILE A 105 -7.90 10.33 -4.76
C ILE A 105 -7.67 8.97 -4.12
N VAL A 106 -8.17 8.76 -2.90
CA VAL A 106 -8.06 7.46 -2.23
C VAL A 106 -8.78 6.38 -3.02
N ASN A 107 -10.01 6.65 -3.51
CA ASN A 107 -10.74 5.70 -4.33
C ASN A 107 -9.99 5.37 -5.63
N ASP A 108 -9.47 6.38 -6.33
CA ASP A 108 -8.72 6.17 -7.57
C ASP A 108 -7.45 5.34 -7.36
N VAL A 109 -6.76 5.55 -6.23
CA VAL A 109 -5.59 4.75 -5.84
C VAL A 109 -5.97 3.31 -5.56
N VAL A 110 -7.06 3.07 -4.82
CA VAL A 110 -7.55 1.72 -4.52
C VAL A 110 -7.89 0.97 -5.80
N ASP A 111 -8.65 1.58 -6.70
CA ASP A 111 -9.08 0.92 -7.94
C ASP A 111 -7.87 0.62 -8.85
N LYS A 112 -6.92 1.55 -8.96
CA LYS A 112 -5.67 1.33 -9.72
C LYS A 112 -4.78 0.28 -9.06
N PHE A 113 -4.72 0.23 -7.73
CA PHE A 113 -3.95 -0.79 -7.02
C PHE A 113 -4.50 -2.18 -7.30
N ILE A 114 -5.82 -2.37 -7.15
CA ILE A 114 -6.50 -3.64 -7.41
C ILE A 114 -6.25 -4.10 -8.85
N ASN A 115 -6.44 -3.20 -9.82
CA ASN A 115 -6.19 -3.50 -11.23
C ASN A 115 -4.71 -3.82 -11.51
N GLY A 116 -3.79 -3.11 -10.85
CA GLY A 116 -2.36 -3.33 -11.04
C GLY A 116 -1.88 -4.67 -10.50
N VAL A 117 -2.45 -5.14 -9.39
CA VAL A 117 -2.08 -6.44 -8.82
C VAL A 117 -2.77 -7.60 -9.54
N ASN A 118 -3.99 -7.42 -10.09
CA ASN A 118 -4.67 -8.49 -10.82
C ASN A 118 -4.11 -8.72 -12.25
N ASN A 119 -3.59 -7.68 -12.90
CA ASN A 119 -3.17 -7.75 -14.30
C ASN A 119 -1.66 -7.91 -14.52
N GLY A 120 -0.86 -7.80 -13.45
CA GLY A 120 0.58 -8.11 -13.46
C GLY A 120 0.86 -9.35 -12.63
#